data_AF-A0A3B1CNX8-F1
#
_entry.id   AF-A0A3B1CNX8-F1
#
_cell.length_a   1.000
_cell.length_b   1.000
_cell.length_c   1.000
_cell.angle_alpha   90.00
_cell.angle_beta   90.00
_cell.angle_gamma   90.00
#
_symmetry.space_group_name_H-M   'P 1'
#
loop_
_entity.id
_entity.type
_entity.pdbx_description
1 polymer ?
#
loop_
_entity_poly.entity_id
_entity_poly.type
_entity_poly.pdbx_seq_one_letter_code
_entity_poly.pdbx_strand_id
1 'polypeptide(L)' 'MKVGFVQNDPPFGEVAKNREHVVRVLSGQSADLFVLPELFTTGYQFVSRAEALGLAETI' A
#
# COMPACT_ATOMS: atom_id res chain seq x y z
N MET A 1 -13.75 15.24 -13.26
CA MET A 1 -12.65 14.57 -12.56
C MET A 1 -13.21 13.43 -11.75
N LYS A 2 -12.78 12.19 -12.02
CA LYS A 2 -13.16 10.97 -11.32
C LYS A 2 -12.03 10.57 -10.39
N VAL A 3 -12.33 10.37 -9.10
CA VAL A 3 -11.35 10.00 -8.07
C VAL A 3 -11.74 8.66 -7.47
N GLY A 4 -10.77 7.76 -7.29
CA GLY A 4 -10.93 6.50 -6.60
C GLY A 4 -10.18 6.47 -5.28
N PHE A 5 -10.77 5.84 -4.27
CA PHE A 5 -10.13 5.61 -2.97
C PHE A 5 -10.01 4.11 -2.76
N VAL A 6 -8.81 3.64 -2.45
CA VAL A 6 -8.55 2.22 -2.17
C VAL A 6 -8.69 2.00 -0.68
N GLN A 7 -9.44 0.97 -0.29
CA GLN A 7 -9.50 0.47 1.08
C GLN A 7 -8.98 -0.96 1.09
N ASN A 8 -7.98 -1.24 1.93
CA ASN A 8 -7.41 -2.55 2.13
C ASN A 8 -7.04 -2.75 3.61
N ASP A 9 -6.66 -3.97 3.96
CA ASP A 9 -6.13 -4.35 5.27
C ASP A 9 -4.75 -4.98 5.05
N PRO A 10 -3.68 -4.17 4.90
CA PRO A 10 -2.36 -4.67 4.53
C PRO A 10 -1.74 -5.45 5.69
N PRO A 11 -1.46 -6.76 5.55
CA PRO A 11 -0.71 -7.49 6.56
C PRO A 11 0.68 -6.87 6.74
N PHE A 12 1.10 -6.73 7.99
CA PHE A 12 2.35 -6.05 8.33
C PHE A 12 3.57 -6.78 7.74
N GLY A 13 4.48 -6.03 7.10
CA GLY A 13 5.72 -6.54 6.52
C GLY A 13 5.59 -7.33 5.21
N GLU A 14 4.37 -7.70 4.78
CA GLU A 14 4.12 -8.52 3.59
C GLU A 14 4.11 -7.71 2.29
N VAL A 15 5.23 -7.04 1.99
CA VAL A 15 5.33 -6.01 0.93
C VAL A 15 4.87 -6.47 -0.44
N ALA A 16 5.32 -7.64 -0.90
CA ALA A 16 4.94 -8.17 -2.21
C ALA A 16 3.44 -8.44 -2.30
N LYS A 17 2.89 -9.11 -1.28
CA LYS A 17 1.45 -9.44 -1.17
C LYS A 17 0.58 -8.18 -1.16
N ASN A 18 1.01 -7.14 -0.44
CA ASN A 18 0.29 -5.88 -0.35
C ASN A 18 0.24 -5.14 -1.70
N ARG A 19 1.36 -5.11 -2.43
CA ARG A 19 1.42 -4.53 -3.79
C ARG A 19 0.53 -5.29 -4.77
N GLU A 20 0.64 -6.62 -4.78
CA GLU A 20 -0.16 -7.49 -5.65
C GLU A 20 -1.67 -7.32 -5.40
N HIS A 21 -2.06 -7.18 -4.13
CA HIS A 21 -3.45 -6.92 -3.77
C HIS A 21 -3.95 -5.60 -4.36
N VAL A 22 -3.19 -4.52 -4.22
CA VAL A 22 -3.55 -3.22 -4.79
C VAL A 22 -3.64 -3.28 -6.31
N VAL A 23 -2.67 -3.90 -6.98
CA VAL A 23 -2.69 -4.08 -8.45
C VAL A 23 -3.96 -4.81 -8.88
N ARG A 24 -4.36 -5.86 -8.15
CA ARG A 24 -5.58 -6.62 -8.42
C ARG A 24 -6.84 -5.78 -8.25
N VAL A 25 -6.91 -4.97 -7.19
CA VAL A 25 -8.06 -4.09 -6.91
C VAL A 25 -8.20 -2.99 -7.97
N LEU A 26 -7.08 -2.44 -8.44
CA LEU A 26 -7.07 -1.37 -9.44
C LEU A 26 -7.23 -1.89 -10.87
N SER A 27 -6.94 -3.18 -11.12
CA SER A 27 -7.04 -3.78 -12.44
C SER A 27 -8.46 -3.64 -13.03
N GLY A 28 -8.56 -3.03 -14.21
CA GLY A 28 -9.84 -2.77 -14.89
C GLY A 28 -10.62 -1.56 -14.36
N GLN A 29 -10.11 -0.86 -13.33
CA GLN A 29 -10.69 0.39 -12.85
C GLN A 29 -10.11 1.59 -13.60
N SER A 30 -10.90 2.65 -13.74
CA SER A 30 -10.49 3.90 -14.36
C SER A 30 -10.91 5.09 -13.49
N ALA A 31 -9.95 5.95 -13.17
CA ALA A 31 -10.10 7.23 -12.50
C ALA A 31 -8.95 8.16 -12.93
N ASP A 32 -9.14 9.47 -12.78
CA ASP A 32 -8.10 10.48 -13.02
C ASP A 32 -7.06 10.51 -11.88
N LEU A 33 -7.45 10.05 -10.69
CA LEU A 33 -6.61 9.94 -9.50
C LEU A 33 -7.07 8.76 -8.65
N PHE A 34 -6.12 7.96 -8.17
CA PHE A 34 -6.35 6.98 -7.11
C PHE A 34 -5.58 7.40 -5.85
N VAL A 35 -6.26 7.37 -4.71
CA VAL A 35 -5.67 7.59 -3.39
C VAL A 35 -5.58 6.25 -2.68
N LEU A 36 -4.38 5.92 -2.19
CA LEU A 36 -4.11 4.72 -1.42
C LEU A 36 -4.01 5.06 0.07
N PRO A 37 -4.26 4.08 0.96
CA PRO A 37 -4.06 4.28 2.39
C PRO A 37 -2.61 4.60 2.74
N GLU A 38 -2.44 5.22 3.90
CA GLU A 38 -1.13 5.37 4.51
C GLU A 38 -0.45 4.00 4.68
N LEU A 39 0.83 3.92 4.31
CA LEU A 39 1.65 2.70 4.46
C LEU A 39 1.02 1.44 3.84
N PHE A 40 0.30 1.60 2.72
CA PHE A 40 -0.47 0.52 2.07
C PHE A 40 0.37 -0.71 1.66
N THR A 41 1.68 -0.57 1.51
CA THR A 41 2.60 -1.66 1.15
C THR A 41 3.15 -2.40 2.36
N THR A 42 3.15 -1.80 3.55
CA THR A 42 3.91 -2.31 4.70
C THR A 42 3.05 -2.60 5.93
N GLY A 43 1.86 -2.00 6.02
CA GLY A 43 1.11 -1.97 7.27
C GLY A 43 1.64 -0.91 8.23
N TYR A 44 0.91 -0.68 9.33
CA TYR A 44 1.09 0.53 10.14
C TYR A 44 1.90 0.34 11.43
N GLN A 45 1.74 -0.79 12.12
CA GLN A 45 2.17 -0.96 13.53
C GLN A 45 3.67 -1.27 13.68
N PHE A 46 4.53 -0.37 13.21
CA PHE A 46 5.97 -0.46 13.46
C PHE A 46 6.28 -0.31 14.95
N VAL A 47 7.15 -1.17 15.47
CA VAL A 47 7.60 -1.14 16.88
C VAL A 47 8.97 -0.49 17.06
N SER A 48 9.69 -0.22 15.96
CA SER A 48 10.98 0.46 16.02
C SER A 48 11.33 1.19 14.72
N ARG A 49 12.24 2.16 14.83
CA ARG A 49 12.81 2.85 13.66
C ARG A 49 13.60 1.90 12.76
N ALA A 50 14.28 0.90 13.34
CA ALA A 50 15.04 -0.09 12.58
C ALA A 50 14.12 -0.96 11.70
N GLU A 51 12.95 -1.33 12.20
CA GLU A 51 11.95 -2.10 11.45
C GLU A 51 11.39 -1.28 10.28
N ALA A 52 11.05 -0.01 10.51
CA ALA A 52 10.63 0.90 9.45
C ALA A 52 11.68 1.06 8.36
N LEU A 53 12.96 1.19 8.75
CA LEU A 53 14.08 1.26 7.80
C LEU A 53 14.29 -0.06 7.03
N GLY A 54 14.04 -1.21 7.66
CA GLY A 54 14.16 -2.52 7.02
C GLY A 54 13.09 -2.79 5.94
N LEU A 55 11.94 -2.11 6.03
CA LEU A 55 10.85 -2.20 5.07
C LEU A 55 10.79 -1.03 4.08
N ALA A 56 11.69 -0.06 4.20
CA ALA A 56 11.76 1.09 3.31
C ALA A 56 12.26 0.68 1.91
N GLU A 57 11.74 1.34 0.87
CA GLU A 57 12.22 1.15 -0.50
C GLU A 57 13.59 1.81 -0.68
N THR A 58 14.42 1.24 -1.56
CA THR A 58 15.69 1.85 -1.96
C THR A 58 15.44 3.12 -2.77
N ILE A 59 16.24 4.15 -2.51
CA ILE A 59 16.28 5.41 -3.26
C ILE A 59 17.13 5.24 -4.52
#